data_AF-A0A8T2SI25-F1
#
_entry.id   AF-A0A8T2SI25-F1
#
_cell.length_a   1.000
_cell.length_b   1.000
_cell.length_c   1.000
_cell.angle_alpha   90.00
_cell.angle_beta   90.00
_cell.angle_gamma   90.00
#
_symmetry.space_group_name_H-M   'P 1'
#
loop_
_entity.id
_entity.type
_entity.pdbx_description
1 polymer ?
#
loop_
_entity_poly.entity_id
_entity_poly.type
_entity_poly.pdbx_seq_one_letter_code
_entity_poly.pdbx_strand_id
1 'polypeptide(L)'
;MISLGGPHAGTASVPLCGTGTFCVIANLLIGLGVYTSYVQEHLGPAGYVKIPTDLEAYSKGCKFLPKLNNELEEFKNSTYKERFTGLSQLVLIMFENDKVLIPKETAWFGFYEENNFKTILSANETDLYKDDWIGLRALNEAGKVTWLSLPGGHLHITEAEMMTHIVPYLVDPFKTIKQYGQS
;
A
#
# COMPACT_ATOMS: atom_id res chain seq x y z
N MET A 1 -1.41 11.74 6.45
CA MET A 1 -0.49 10.64 6.08
C MET A 1 -0.16 10.77 4.60
N ILE A 2 1.12 10.64 4.23
CA ILE A 2 1.57 10.61 2.84
C ILE A 2 2.22 9.23 2.63
N SER A 3 1.77 8.48 1.63
CA SER A 3 2.35 7.20 1.22
C SER A 3 2.97 7.32 -0.16
N LEU A 4 4.25 6.97 -0.27
CA LEU A 4 5.05 7.02 -1.48
C LEU A 4 5.28 5.58 -1.97
N GLY A 5 4.48 5.10 -2.93
CA GLY A 5 4.62 3.74 -3.46
C GLY A 5 4.50 2.65 -2.39
N GLY A 6 3.52 2.74 -1.49
CA GLY A 6 3.32 1.75 -0.43
C GLY A 6 2.56 0.49 -0.90
N PRO A 7 2.96 -0.74 -0.54
CA PRO A 7 2.24 -1.98 -0.89
C PRO A 7 0.98 -2.20 -0.03
N HIS A 8 0.00 -1.29 -0.08
CA HIS A 8 -1.13 -1.29 0.86
C HIS A 8 -2.08 -2.47 0.72
N ALA A 9 -2.23 -3.01 -0.49
CA ALA A 9 -2.95 -4.25 -0.74
C ALA A 9 -2.02 -5.49 -0.80
N GLY A 10 -0.75 -5.31 -0.40
CA GLY A 10 0.30 -6.31 -0.48
C GLY A 10 1.00 -6.34 -1.84
N THR A 11 1.75 -7.41 -2.08
CA THR A 11 2.37 -7.65 -3.37
C THR A 11 2.31 -9.13 -3.76
N ALA A 12 1.96 -9.36 -5.02
CA ALA A 12 1.76 -10.66 -5.64
C ALA A 12 3.05 -11.32 -6.14
N SER A 13 4.14 -10.56 -6.14
CA SER A 13 5.49 -11.06 -6.31
C SER A 13 6.24 -10.75 -5.04
N VAL A 14 7.23 -11.58 -4.69
CA VAL A 14 8.23 -11.09 -3.75
C VAL A 14 8.86 -9.85 -4.42
N PRO A 15 8.77 -8.67 -3.80
CA PRO A 15 9.44 -7.50 -4.36
C PRO A 15 10.91 -7.88 -4.38
N LEU A 16 11.62 -7.58 -5.47
CA LEU A 16 13.07 -7.79 -5.69
C LEU A 16 13.50 -8.73 -6.84
N CYS A 17 12.80 -8.76 -7.98
CA CYS A 17 13.42 -9.23 -9.22
C CYS A 17 13.95 -8.06 -10.06
N GLY A 18 15.21 -7.72 -9.80
CA GLY A 18 16.12 -6.97 -10.67
C GLY A 18 17.50 -7.65 -10.69
N THR A 19 18.53 -7.03 -11.25
CA THR A 19 19.90 -7.59 -11.29
C THR A 19 20.70 -7.23 -10.03
N GLY A 20 20.53 -7.98 -8.94
CA GLY A 20 21.31 -7.77 -7.70
C GLY A 20 21.00 -8.74 -6.56
N THR A 21 21.71 -8.58 -5.43
CA THR A 21 21.65 -9.40 -4.19
C THR A 21 20.24 -9.64 -3.63
N PHE A 22 19.30 -8.79 -4.00
CA PHE A 22 17.92 -8.86 -3.59
C PHE A 22 17.10 -10.00 -4.25
N CYS A 23 17.54 -10.53 -5.40
CA CYS A 23 16.92 -11.68 -6.08
C CYS A 23 17.04 -13.00 -5.28
N VAL A 24 18.01 -13.06 -4.36
CA VAL A 24 18.23 -14.22 -3.49
C VAL A 24 17.07 -14.38 -2.48
N ILE A 25 16.50 -13.28 -2.02
CA ILE A 25 15.42 -13.29 -1.01
C ILE A 25 14.11 -13.81 -1.62
N ALA A 26 13.82 -13.47 -2.88
CA ALA A 26 12.64 -13.97 -3.60
C ALA A 26 12.65 -15.49 -3.80
N ASN A 27 13.77 -16.05 -4.25
CA ASN A 27 13.93 -17.49 -4.39
C ASN A 27 13.92 -18.21 -3.03
N LEU A 28 14.47 -17.58 -1.98
CA LEU A 28 14.43 -18.10 -0.61
C LEU A 28 12.99 -18.14 -0.07
N LEU A 29 12.21 -17.07 -0.25
CA LEU A 29 10.83 -16.97 0.23
C LEU A 29 9.88 -17.94 -0.47
N ILE A 30 10.03 -18.12 -1.78
CA ILE A 30 9.24 -19.09 -2.56
C ILE A 30 9.67 -20.52 -2.22
N GLY A 31 10.98 -20.79 -2.10
CA GLY A 31 11.51 -22.12 -1.78
C GLY A 31 11.30 -22.58 -0.33
N LEU A 32 11.17 -21.66 0.63
CA LEU A 32 10.94 -21.96 2.05
C LEU A 32 9.46 -21.95 2.48
N GLY A 33 8.55 -21.57 1.58
CA GLY A 33 7.17 -21.30 1.93
C GLY A 33 7.03 -19.97 2.66
N VAL A 34 6.63 -18.93 1.91
CA VAL A 34 6.52 -17.54 2.40
C VAL A 34 5.63 -17.40 3.64
N TYR A 35 4.68 -18.31 3.82
CA TYR A 35 3.71 -18.32 4.91
C TYR A 35 4.09 -19.23 6.10
N THR A 36 5.32 -19.76 6.12
CA THR A 36 5.81 -20.49 7.30
C THR A 36 6.08 -19.55 8.47
N SER A 37 5.91 -20.05 9.70
CA SER A 37 6.13 -19.25 10.92
C SER A 37 7.53 -18.64 10.99
N TYR A 38 8.56 -19.40 10.60
CA TYR A 38 9.95 -18.93 10.58
C TYR A 38 10.12 -17.73 9.65
N VAL A 39 9.64 -17.84 8.41
CA VAL A 39 9.76 -16.77 7.42
C VAL A 39 8.99 -15.52 7.85
N GLN A 40 7.75 -15.67 8.33
CA GLN A 40 6.92 -14.55 8.78
C GLN A 40 7.49 -13.81 10.01
N GLU A 41 8.32 -14.47 10.83
CA GLU A 41 8.97 -13.86 12.00
C GLU A 41 10.32 -13.21 11.68
N HIS A 42 10.99 -13.64 10.61
CA HIS A 42 12.38 -13.25 10.33
C HIS A 42 12.54 -12.42 9.05
N LEU A 43 11.53 -12.35 8.17
CA LEU A 43 11.58 -11.61 6.92
C LEU A 43 10.40 -10.64 6.79
N GLY A 44 10.68 -9.34 7.01
CA GLY A 44 9.69 -8.26 6.95
C GLY A 44 8.81 -8.28 5.68
N PRO A 45 9.36 -8.48 4.47
CA PRO A 45 8.55 -8.54 3.25
C PRO A 45 7.49 -9.64 3.23
N ALA A 46 7.72 -10.77 3.92
CA ALA A 46 6.79 -11.88 3.94
C ALA A 46 5.43 -11.49 4.57
N GLY A 47 5.41 -10.50 5.47
CA GLY A 47 4.20 -10.04 6.13
C GLY A 47 3.20 -9.31 5.22
N TYR A 48 3.55 -9.03 3.97
CA TYR A 48 2.66 -8.39 2.99
C TYR A 48 2.73 -9.03 1.59
N VAL A 49 3.32 -10.21 1.46
CA VAL A 49 3.19 -11.02 0.24
C VAL A 49 1.79 -11.61 0.20
N LYS A 50 1.05 -11.34 -0.89
CA LYS A 50 -0.32 -11.79 -1.11
C LYS A 50 -0.40 -12.45 -2.49
N ILE A 51 -0.38 -13.78 -2.54
CA ILE A 51 -0.42 -14.53 -3.80
C ILE A 51 -1.90 -14.68 -4.25
N PRO A 52 -2.33 -14.10 -5.38
CA PRO A 52 -3.74 -14.11 -5.81
C PRO A 52 -4.32 -15.52 -6.04
N THR A 53 -3.47 -16.50 -6.37
CA THR A 53 -3.85 -17.90 -6.61
C THR A 53 -3.71 -18.80 -5.38
N ASP A 54 -3.28 -18.25 -4.23
CA ASP A 54 -3.09 -19.00 -2.98
C ASP A 54 -3.56 -18.16 -1.78
N LEU A 55 -4.77 -17.63 -1.91
CA LEU A 55 -5.39 -16.78 -0.87
C LEU A 55 -5.69 -17.57 0.41
N GLU A 56 -5.87 -18.89 0.32
CA GLU A 56 -6.05 -19.75 1.49
C GLU A 56 -4.78 -19.79 2.34
N ALA A 57 -3.60 -20.01 1.75
CA ALA A 57 -2.34 -19.98 2.49
C ALA A 57 -2.00 -18.58 2.99
N TYR A 58 -2.31 -17.54 2.20
CA TYR A 58 -2.19 -16.14 2.62
C TYR A 58 -3.01 -15.86 3.88
N SER A 59 -4.31 -16.19 3.86
CA SER A 59 -5.23 -15.95 4.97
C SER A 59 -4.79 -16.67 6.24
N LYS A 60 -4.32 -17.92 6.13
CA LYS A 60 -3.91 -18.75 7.26
C LYS A 60 -2.51 -18.44 7.81
N GLY A 61 -1.57 -18.04 6.96
CA GLY A 61 -0.16 -17.98 7.34
C GLY A 61 0.48 -16.60 7.28
N CYS A 62 -0.11 -15.61 6.60
CA CYS A 62 0.40 -14.24 6.62
C CYS A 62 0.02 -13.53 7.93
N LYS A 63 1.03 -13.15 8.72
CA LYS A 63 0.83 -12.67 10.10
C LYS A 63 0.46 -11.19 10.23
N PHE A 64 0.65 -10.40 9.17
CA PHE A 64 0.54 -8.94 9.25
C PHE A 64 -0.57 -8.36 8.36
N LEU A 65 -0.41 -8.40 7.04
CA LEU A 65 -1.30 -7.71 6.12
C LEU A 65 -2.79 -8.09 6.24
N PRO A 66 -3.19 -9.39 6.26
CA PRO A 66 -4.62 -9.72 6.30
C PRO A 66 -5.28 -9.29 7.62
N LYS A 67 -4.51 -9.22 8.71
CA LYS A 67 -4.97 -8.68 9.99
C LYS A 67 -5.09 -7.15 9.95
N LEU A 68 -4.08 -6.47 9.42
CA LEU A 68 -4.08 -5.00 9.30
C LEU A 68 -5.23 -4.50 8.41
N ASN A 69 -5.45 -5.18 7.29
CA ASN A 69 -6.48 -4.84 6.31
C ASN A 69 -7.88 -5.34 6.68
N ASN A 70 -8.07 -5.91 7.89
CA ASN A 70 -9.35 -6.45 8.34
C ASN A 70 -9.94 -7.49 7.35
N GLU A 71 -9.07 -8.28 6.69
CA GLU A 71 -9.47 -9.32 5.72
C GLU A 71 -9.98 -10.59 6.42
N LEU A 72 -9.57 -10.82 7.68
CA LEU A 72 -9.95 -12.00 8.46
C LEU A 72 -11.15 -11.67 9.35
N GLU A 73 -12.32 -12.24 9.06
CA GLU A 73 -13.57 -11.96 9.77
C GLU A 73 -13.44 -12.11 11.29
N GLU A 74 -12.79 -13.18 11.74
CA GLU A 74 -12.58 -13.50 13.16
C GLU A 74 -11.64 -12.52 13.90
N PHE A 75 -10.86 -11.72 13.16
CA PHE A 75 -9.90 -10.76 13.71
C PHE A 75 -10.21 -9.30 13.34
N LYS A 76 -11.35 -9.03 12.69
CA LYS A 76 -11.74 -7.67 12.31
C LYS A 76 -11.74 -6.76 13.54
N ASN A 77 -11.01 -5.65 13.43
CA ASN A 77 -10.81 -4.71 14.52
C ASN A 77 -11.35 -3.33 14.16
N SER A 78 -12.43 -2.91 14.81
CA SER A 78 -13.07 -1.61 14.59
C SER A 78 -12.17 -0.43 14.96
N THR A 79 -11.23 -0.61 15.90
CA THR A 79 -10.25 0.43 16.27
C THR A 79 -9.31 0.76 15.11
N TYR A 80 -9.02 -0.18 14.21
CA TYR A 80 -8.19 0.11 13.03
C TYR A 80 -8.92 1.08 12.10
N LYS A 81 -10.20 0.82 11.85
CA LYS A 81 -11.07 1.70 11.08
C LYS A 81 -11.19 3.07 11.73
N GLU A 82 -11.50 3.15 13.03
CA GLU A 82 -11.63 4.41 13.76
C GLU A 82 -10.37 5.27 13.68
N ARG A 83 -9.19 4.66 13.85
CA ARG A 83 -7.91 5.38 13.78
C ARG A 83 -7.59 5.82 12.36
N PHE A 84 -7.84 4.98 11.38
CA PHE A 84 -7.57 5.30 9.98
C PHE A 84 -8.48 6.44 9.50
N THR A 85 -9.79 6.40 9.81
CA THR A 85 -10.73 7.48 9.47
C THR A 85 -10.46 8.79 10.22
N GLY A 86 -9.73 8.72 11.34
CA GLY A 86 -9.22 9.87 12.09
C GLY A 86 -8.18 10.72 11.32
N LEU A 87 -7.65 10.23 10.20
CA LEU A 87 -6.76 11.02 9.36
C LEU A 87 -7.45 12.31 8.87
N SER A 88 -6.73 13.43 8.92
CA SER A 88 -7.16 14.68 8.29
C SER A 88 -7.01 14.64 6.78
N GLN A 89 -5.94 13.98 6.30
CA GLN A 89 -5.65 13.78 4.88
C GLN A 89 -4.88 12.46 4.71
N LEU A 90 -5.21 11.72 3.66
CA LEU A 90 -4.50 10.57 3.15
C LEU A 90 -4.05 10.86 1.70
N VAL A 91 -2.74 10.97 1.48
CA VAL A 91 -2.15 11.16 0.15
C VAL A 91 -1.51 9.86 -0.28
N LEU A 92 -1.96 9.29 -1.38
CA LEU A 92 -1.49 8.02 -1.93
C LEU A 92 -0.83 8.26 -3.27
N ILE A 93 0.47 8.02 -3.35
CA ILE A 93 1.28 8.25 -4.55
C ILE A 93 1.64 6.91 -5.18
N MET A 94 1.26 6.74 -6.43
CA MET A 94 1.61 5.60 -7.30
C MET A 94 2.59 6.07 -8.37
N PHE A 95 3.56 5.22 -8.73
CA PHE A 95 4.49 5.47 -9.83
C PHE A 95 4.09 4.70 -11.08
N GLU A 96 4.01 5.38 -12.22
CA GLU A 96 3.44 4.81 -13.45
C GLU A 96 4.24 3.64 -14.00
N ASN A 97 5.56 3.69 -13.86
CA ASN A 97 6.49 2.67 -14.34
C ASN A 97 7.09 1.85 -13.18
N ASP A 98 6.39 1.75 -12.05
CA ASP A 98 6.80 0.90 -10.94
C ASP A 98 6.92 -0.57 -11.40
N LYS A 99 8.07 -1.19 -11.09
CA LYS A 99 8.37 -2.60 -11.35
C LYS A 99 8.70 -3.37 -10.06
N VAL A 100 8.66 -2.69 -8.91
CA VAL A 100 8.90 -3.28 -7.59
C VAL A 100 7.57 -3.70 -6.98
N LEU A 101 6.56 -2.83 -7.07
CA LEU A 101 5.19 -3.15 -6.68
C LEU A 101 4.50 -3.94 -7.78
N ILE A 102 4.11 -5.17 -7.46
CA ILE A 102 3.34 -6.04 -8.36
C ILE A 102 2.03 -6.41 -7.66
N PRO A 103 0.86 -5.95 -8.14
CA PRO A 103 0.69 -4.90 -9.15
C PRO A 103 1.04 -3.51 -8.59
N LYS A 104 1.28 -2.49 -9.42
CA LYS A 104 1.63 -1.13 -8.95
C LYS A 104 0.46 -0.44 -8.24
N GLU A 105 -0.76 -0.84 -8.59
CA GLU A 105 -2.03 -0.35 -8.09
C GLU A 105 -2.21 -0.60 -6.59
N THR A 106 -1.40 -1.47 -5.98
CA THR A 106 -1.32 -1.64 -4.52
C THR A 106 -0.98 -0.34 -3.78
N ALA A 107 -0.27 0.60 -4.45
CA ALA A 107 -0.03 1.96 -3.96
C ALA A 107 -1.32 2.73 -3.67
N TRP A 108 -2.40 2.34 -4.34
CA TRP A 108 -3.74 2.88 -4.21
C TRP A 108 -4.74 1.85 -3.67
N PHE A 109 -4.30 0.84 -2.92
CA PHE A 109 -5.16 -0.24 -2.41
C PHE A 109 -5.85 -1.09 -3.50
N GLY A 110 -5.45 -0.96 -4.77
CA GLY A 110 -5.86 -1.87 -5.84
C GLY A 110 -5.07 -3.17 -5.80
N PHE A 111 -5.66 -4.26 -6.28
CA PHE A 111 -4.99 -5.56 -6.31
C PHE A 111 -5.56 -6.47 -7.39
N TYR A 112 -4.94 -7.63 -7.59
CA TYR A 112 -5.50 -8.65 -8.48
C TYR A 112 -6.85 -9.18 -7.97
N GLU A 113 -7.71 -9.52 -8.92
CA GLU A 113 -8.88 -10.35 -8.67
C GLU A 113 -8.45 -11.74 -8.15
N GLU A 114 -9.32 -12.37 -7.37
CA GLU A 114 -9.05 -13.70 -6.83
C GLU A 114 -8.75 -14.72 -7.93
N ASN A 115 -7.83 -15.64 -7.63
CA ASN A 115 -7.46 -16.77 -8.47
C ASN A 115 -6.84 -16.43 -9.84
N ASN A 116 -6.43 -15.17 -10.10
CA ASN A 116 -5.69 -14.85 -11.32
C ASN A 116 -4.73 -13.66 -11.19
N PHE A 117 -3.79 -13.54 -12.14
CA PHE A 117 -2.84 -12.42 -12.24
C PHE A 117 -3.15 -11.50 -13.44
N LYS A 118 -4.40 -11.52 -13.94
CA LYS A 118 -4.79 -10.84 -15.18
C LYS A 118 -5.61 -9.58 -14.91
N THR A 119 -6.66 -9.72 -14.11
CA THR A 119 -7.58 -8.63 -13.80
C THR A 119 -7.08 -7.89 -12.57
N ILE A 120 -6.88 -6.58 -12.69
CA ILE A 120 -6.55 -5.71 -11.57
C ILE A 120 -7.82 -4.94 -11.20
N LEU A 121 -8.22 -5.08 -9.94
CA LEU A 121 -9.28 -4.31 -9.31
C LEU A 121 -8.70 -3.00 -8.80
N SER A 122 -9.33 -1.90 -9.16
CA SER A 122 -9.09 -0.62 -8.51
C SER A 122 -9.68 -0.62 -7.09
N ALA A 123 -9.27 0.34 -6.25
CA ALA A 123 -9.63 0.36 -4.83
C ALA A 123 -11.13 0.15 -4.59
N ASN A 124 -11.98 0.87 -5.33
CA ASN A 124 -13.44 0.85 -5.20
C ASN A 124 -14.11 -0.46 -5.63
N GLU A 125 -13.41 -1.32 -6.37
CA GLU A 125 -13.89 -2.63 -6.79
C GLU A 125 -13.59 -3.72 -5.75
N THR A 126 -12.64 -3.47 -4.84
CA THR A 126 -12.25 -4.40 -3.77
C THR A 126 -13.30 -4.47 -2.65
N ASP A 127 -13.42 -5.63 -1.99
CA ASP A 127 -14.33 -5.80 -0.85
C ASP A 127 -13.92 -4.90 0.33
N LEU A 128 -12.61 -4.69 0.54
CA LEU A 128 -12.06 -3.77 1.53
C LEU A 128 -12.68 -2.37 1.43
N TYR A 129 -12.90 -1.88 0.22
CA TYR A 129 -13.53 -0.58 -0.02
C TYR A 129 -15.07 -0.67 0.00
N LYS A 130 -15.66 -1.64 -0.71
CA LYS A 130 -17.12 -1.80 -0.82
C LYS A 130 -17.80 -2.02 0.53
N ASP A 131 -17.15 -2.74 1.43
CA ASP A 131 -17.63 -2.98 2.78
C ASP A 131 -16.96 -2.07 3.82
N ASP A 132 -16.04 -1.22 3.37
CA ASP A 132 -15.34 -0.22 4.17
C ASP A 132 -14.65 -0.81 5.41
N TRP A 133 -13.94 -1.93 5.23
CA TRP A 133 -13.32 -2.72 6.31
C TRP A 133 -12.35 -1.91 7.17
N ILE A 134 -11.62 -0.97 6.55
CA ILE A 134 -10.66 -0.10 7.24
C ILE A 134 -11.06 1.37 7.24
N GLY A 135 -12.19 1.75 6.64
CA GLY A 135 -12.60 3.16 6.56
C GLY A 135 -12.07 3.94 5.34
N LEU A 136 -11.49 3.26 4.34
CA LEU A 136 -10.96 3.90 3.13
C LEU A 136 -12.07 4.57 2.31
N ARG A 137 -13.25 3.93 2.18
CA ARG A 137 -14.40 4.55 1.50
C ARG A 137 -14.87 5.77 2.25
N ALA A 138 -15.02 5.67 3.57
CA ALA A 138 -15.44 6.80 4.40
C ALA A 138 -14.49 8.00 4.30
N LEU A 139 -13.17 7.77 4.28
CA LEU A 139 -12.18 8.82 4.04
C LEU A 139 -12.31 9.44 2.65
N ASN A 140 -12.50 8.61 1.62
CA ASN A 140 -12.60 9.06 0.24
C ASN A 140 -13.87 9.90 0.02
N GLU A 141 -15.02 9.44 0.51
CA GLU A 141 -16.30 10.16 0.46
C GLU A 141 -16.27 11.47 1.26
N ALA A 142 -15.49 11.52 2.34
CA ALA A 142 -15.24 12.74 3.10
C ALA A 142 -14.28 13.73 2.40
N GLY A 143 -13.80 13.42 1.19
CA GLY A 143 -12.86 14.25 0.44
C GLY A 143 -11.44 14.29 1.02
N LYS A 144 -11.10 13.34 1.91
CA LYS A 144 -9.81 13.31 2.62
C LYS A 144 -8.76 12.45 1.93
N VAL A 145 -9.04 11.89 0.75
CA VAL A 145 -8.07 11.09 0.00
C VAL A 145 -7.61 11.83 -1.25
N THR A 146 -6.30 11.91 -1.44
CA THR A 146 -5.68 12.41 -2.67
C THR A 146 -4.95 11.25 -3.35
N TRP A 147 -5.34 10.97 -4.59
CA TRP A 147 -4.75 9.94 -5.43
C TRP A 147 -3.81 10.61 -6.44
N LEU A 148 -2.51 10.37 -6.33
CA LEU A 148 -1.49 10.99 -7.20
C LEU A 148 -0.73 9.93 -7.99
N SER A 149 -0.67 10.11 -9.31
CA SER A 149 0.13 9.29 -10.22
C SER A 149 1.30 10.13 -10.68
N LEU A 150 2.52 9.64 -10.48
CA LEU A 150 3.75 10.31 -10.91
C LEU A 150 4.47 9.44 -11.95
N PRO A 151 5.11 10.06 -12.95
CA PRO A 151 5.95 9.34 -13.89
C PRO A 151 7.16 8.74 -13.17
N GLY A 152 7.78 7.75 -13.80
CA GLY A 152 9.01 7.14 -13.30
C GLY A 152 8.84 5.77 -12.62
N GLY A 153 9.97 5.20 -12.21
CA GLY A 153 10.04 3.92 -11.51
C GLY A 153 9.78 4.04 -10.00
N HIS A 154 9.88 2.93 -9.28
CA HIS A 154 9.63 2.88 -7.84
C HIS A 154 10.45 3.93 -7.08
N LEU A 155 9.77 4.85 -6.39
CA LEU A 155 10.36 5.96 -5.64
C LEU A 155 11.20 6.94 -6.46
N HIS A 156 11.14 6.86 -7.79
CA HIS A 156 11.77 7.85 -8.66
C HIS A 156 10.90 9.09 -8.70
N ILE A 157 11.26 10.08 -7.89
CA ILE A 157 10.58 11.38 -7.82
C ILE A 157 11.59 12.50 -7.96
N THR A 158 11.30 13.47 -8.81
CA THR A 158 12.13 14.66 -8.97
C THR A 158 11.88 15.66 -7.85
N GLU A 159 12.84 16.57 -7.61
CA GLU A 159 12.68 17.65 -6.65
C GLU A 159 11.47 18.54 -6.99
N ALA A 160 11.27 18.84 -8.28
CA ALA A 160 10.13 19.61 -8.74
C ALA A 160 8.80 18.92 -8.38
N GLU A 161 8.67 17.63 -8.65
CA GLU A 161 7.46 16.86 -8.30
C GLU A 161 7.26 16.80 -6.78
N MET A 162 8.32 16.62 -5.99
CA MET A 162 8.22 16.65 -4.53
C MET A 162 7.73 18.02 -4.03
N MET A 163 8.27 19.12 -4.55
CA MET A 163 7.86 20.48 -4.20
C MET A 163 6.41 20.76 -4.58
N THR A 164 5.95 20.24 -5.72
CA THR A 164 4.58 20.43 -6.19
C THR A 164 3.57 19.53 -5.48
N HIS A 165 3.91 18.28 -5.22
CA HIS A 165 2.93 17.25 -4.85
C HIS A 165 3.03 16.77 -3.41
N ILE A 166 4.15 16.99 -2.71
CA ILE A 166 4.36 16.49 -1.33
C ILE A 166 4.43 17.64 -0.34
N VAL A 167 5.28 18.63 -0.61
CA VAL A 167 5.52 19.74 0.32
C VAL A 167 4.25 20.49 0.76
N PRO A 168 3.22 20.72 -0.09
CA PRO A 168 2.00 21.38 0.34
C PRO A 168 1.27 20.70 1.51
N TYR A 169 1.48 19.40 1.71
CA TYR A 169 0.89 18.63 2.81
C TYR A 169 1.73 18.64 4.09
N LEU A 170 2.97 19.16 4.03
CA LEU A 170 3.92 19.20 5.15
C LEU A 170 4.01 20.59 5.78
N VAL A 171 3.67 21.63 5.02
CA VAL A 171 3.70 23.02 5.49
C VAL A 171 2.32 23.43 6.02
N ASP A 172 2.33 24.16 7.13
CA ASP A 172 1.13 24.81 7.64
C ASP A 172 0.81 26.01 6.74
N PRO A 173 -0.36 26.04 6.05
CA PRO A 173 -0.73 27.18 5.20
C PRO A 173 -0.75 28.51 5.98
N PHE A 174 -0.91 28.48 7.30
CA PHE A 174 -0.90 29.67 8.16
C PHE A 174 0.51 30.14 8.58
N LYS A 175 1.55 29.30 8.47
CA LYS A 175 2.94 29.73 8.74
C LYS A 175 3.58 30.43 7.55
N THR A 176 3.24 30.05 6.33
CA THR A 176 3.86 30.60 5.11
C THR A 176 3.46 32.07 4.86
N ILE A 177 2.25 32.48 5.27
CA ILE A 177 1.79 33.88 5.16
C ILE A 177 2.59 34.83 6.07
N LYS A 178 3.03 34.38 7.25
CA LYS A 178 3.84 35.21 8.16
C LYS A 178 5.26 35.47 7.67
N GLN A 179 5.79 34.65 6.76
CA GLN A 179 7.17 34.77 6.29
C GLN A 179 7.32 35.70 5.08
N TYR A 180 6.22 35.99 4.36
CA TYR A 180 6.22 36.86 3.16
C TYR A 180 5.28 38.07 3.27
N GLY A 181 4.61 38.25 4.41
CA GLY A 181 3.66 39.35 4.66
C GLY A 181 4.12 40.40 5.68
N GLN A 182 5.38 40.41 6.09
CA GLN A 182 5.96 41.48 6.90
C GLN A 182 7.30 41.96 6.30
N SER A 183 7.19 42.91 5.39
CA SER A 183 8.21 43.94 5.10
C SER A 183 7.51 45.15 4.50
#